data_AF-A0AA40GSN2-F1
#
_entry.id   AF-A0AA40GSN2-F1
#
_cell.length_a   1.000
_cell.length_b   1.000
_cell.length_c   1.000
_cell.angle_alpha   90.00
_cell.angle_beta   90.00
_cell.angle_gamma   90.00
#
_symmetry.space_group_name_H-M   'P 1'
#
loop_
_entity.id
_entity.type
_entity.pdbx_description
1 polymer ?
#
loop_
_entity_poly.entity_id
_entity_poly.type
_entity_poly.pdbx_seq_one_letter_code
_entity_poly.pdbx_strand_id
1 'polypeptide(L)' 'MSIPSSSTALRLPAGFRNLLEGLAREVLRAQPTDVVAFAAQHFQTLLEQREGEWPGPAA' A
#
# COMPACT_ATOMS: atom_id res chain seq x y z
N MET A 1 -11.23 -30.48 -15.95
CA MET A 1 -9.78 -30.48 -15.63
C MET A 1 -9.56 -29.41 -14.56
N SER A 2 -9.32 -29.77 -13.30
CA SER A 2 -9.09 -28.79 -12.21
C SER A 2 -7.59 -28.57 -12.08
N ILE A 3 -7.14 -27.33 -12.23
CA ILE A 3 -5.72 -26.97 -12.15
C ILE A 3 -5.34 -26.93 -10.66
N PRO A 4 -4.30 -27.65 -10.22
CA PRO A 4 -3.90 -27.65 -8.82
C PRO A 4 -3.50 -26.23 -8.41
N SER A 5 -4.13 -25.76 -7.34
CA SER A 5 -3.95 -24.44 -6.75
C SER A 5 -2.47 -24.15 -6.51
N SER A 6 -2.01 -23.01 -7.05
CA SER A 6 -0.73 -22.40 -6.73
C SER A 6 -0.41 -22.56 -5.24
N SER A 7 0.81 -23.04 -4.95
CA SER A 7 1.33 -23.29 -3.60
C SER A 7 0.86 -22.22 -2.60
N THR A 8 0.01 -22.60 -1.66
CA THR A 8 -0.68 -21.71 -0.69
C THR A 8 0.26 -21.15 0.39
N ALA A 9 1.58 -21.25 0.22
CA ALA A 9 2.57 -20.75 1.17
C ALA A 9 2.74 -19.22 1.13
N LEU A 10 2.41 -18.57 0.00
CA LEU A 10 2.52 -17.12 -0.16
C LEU A 10 1.14 -16.46 -0.02
N ARG A 11 0.70 -16.29 1.23
CA ARG A 11 -0.50 -15.51 1.55
C ARG A 11 -0.15 -14.02 1.53
N LEU A 12 -0.94 -13.22 0.82
CA LEU A 12 -0.83 -11.76 0.90
C LEU A 12 -1.15 -11.30 2.33
N PRO A 13 -0.36 -10.38 2.91
CA PRO A 13 -0.69 -9.75 4.18
C PRO A 13 -2.06 -9.07 4.13
N ALA A 14 -2.77 -9.08 5.26
CA ALA A 14 -4.00 -8.31 5.39
C ALA A 14 -3.73 -6.83 5.11
N GLY A 15 -4.62 -6.17 4.37
CA GLY A 15 -4.49 -4.77 4.01
C GLY A 15 -3.59 -4.46 2.81
N PHE A 16 -2.79 -5.42 2.32
CA PHE A 16 -1.90 -5.20 1.16
C PHE A 16 -2.67 -4.78 -0.10
N ARG A 17 -3.80 -5.45 -0.37
CA ARG A 17 -4.70 -5.09 -1.49
C ARG A 17 -5.23 -3.66 -1.37
N ASN A 18 -5.61 -3.24 -0.16
CA ASN A 18 -6.16 -1.90 0.08
C ASN A 18 -5.09 -0.82 -0.14
N LEU A 19 -3.83 -1.07 0.26
CA LEU A 19 -2.72 -0.17 -0.01
C LEU A 19 -2.48 0.02 -1.52
N LEU A 20 -2.51 -1.07 -2.28
CA LEU A 20 -2.35 -1.00 -3.74
C LEU A 20 -3.53 -0.29 -4.42
N GLU A 21 -4.76 -0.53 -3.98
CA GLU A 21 -5.93 0.18 -4.50
C GLU A 21 -5.88 1.69 -4.19
N GLY A 22 -5.42 2.07 -3.00
CA GLY A 22 -5.20 3.46 -2.61
C GLY A 22 -4.16 4.14 -3.51
N LEU A 23 -3.00 3.53 -3.68
CA LEU A 23 -1.96 4.03 -4.58
C LEU A 23 -2.48 4.17 -6.02
N ALA A 24 -3.14 3.14 -6.54
CA ALA A 24 -3.66 3.14 -7.91
C ALA A 24 -4.65 4.29 -8.14
N ARG A 25 -5.52 4.57 -7.16
CA ARG A 25 -6.46 5.70 -7.22
C ARG A 25 -5.72 7.04 -7.29
N GLU A 26 -4.69 7.23 -6.49
CA GLU A 26 -3.92 8.48 -6.47
C GLU A 26 -3.06 8.67 -7.72
N VAL A 27 -2.49 7.59 -8.27
CA VAL A 27 -1.80 7.63 -9.57
C VAL A 27 -2.77 8.04 -10.69
N LEU A 28 -3.99 7.47 -10.72
CA LEU A 28 -4.99 7.84 -11.72
C LEU A 28 -5.45 9.29 -11.59
N ARG A 29 -5.48 9.85 -10.38
CA ARG A 29 -5.83 11.26 -10.12
C ARG A 29 -4.72 12.22 -10.52
N ALA A 30 -3.49 11.94 -10.13
CA ALA A 30 -2.37 12.84 -10.33
C ALA A 30 -1.73 12.72 -11.73
N GLN A 31 -1.96 11.61 -12.44
CA GLN A 31 -1.34 11.31 -13.75
C GLN A 31 0.17 11.61 -13.78
N PRO A 32 0.96 11.09 -12.81
CA PRO A 32 2.37 11.42 -12.71
C PRO A 32 3.17 10.82 -13.86
N THR A 33 4.21 11.52 -14.32
CA THR A 33 5.14 11.01 -15.32
C THR A 33 6.03 9.89 -14.75
N ASP A 34 6.41 9.99 -13.48
CA ASP A 34 7.17 8.97 -12.75
C ASP A 34 6.29 8.37 -11.64
N VAL A 35 5.74 7.19 -11.93
CA VAL A 35 4.87 6.46 -11.01
C VAL A 35 5.64 5.92 -9.81
N VAL A 36 6.90 5.54 -9.97
CA VAL A 36 7.71 4.94 -8.89
C VAL A 36 8.08 5.99 -7.87
N ALA A 37 8.56 7.16 -8.31
CA ALA A 37 8.86 8.28 -7.44
C ALA A 37 7.59 8.78 -6.72
N PHE A 38 6.46 8.88 -7.44
CA PHE A 38 5.18 9.25 -6.85
C PHE A 38 4.75 8.25 -5.77
N ALA A 39 4.85 6.95 -6.02
CA ALA A 39 4.48 5.92 -5.05
C ALA A 39 5.33 6.00 -3.77
N ALA A 40 6.65 6.21 -3.91
CA ALA A 40 7.54 6.37 -2.77
C ALA A 40 7.14 7.57 -1.90
N GLN A 41 6.86 8.72 -2.53
CA GLN A 41 6.40 9.91 -1.83
C GLN A 41 5.03 9.70 -1.17
N HIS A 42 4.09 9.07 -1.88
CA HIS A 42 2.75 8.79 -1.35
C HIS A 42 2.79 7.92 -0.10
N PHE A 43 3.56 6.83 -0.11
CA PHE A 43 3.70 5.98 1.07
C PHE A 43 4.47 6.64 2.21
N GLN A 44 5.46 7.49 1.91
CA GLN A 44 6.17 8.28 2.92
C GLN A 44 5.20 9.20 3.66
N THR A 45 4.35 9.93 2.93
CA THR A 45 3.33 10.79 3.53
C THR A 45 2.33 10.01 4.38
N LEU A 46 1.89 8.83 3.93
CA LEU A 46 0.99 7.97 4.72
C LEU A 46 1.65 7.45 6.02
N LEU A 47 2.95 7.15 5.98
CA LEU A 47 3.72 6.77 7.17
C LEU A 47 3.82 7.93 8.16
N GLU A 48 4.16 9.12 7.68
CA GLU A 48 4.25 10.33 8.50
C GLU A 48 2.92 10.71 9.12
N GLN A 49 1.81 10.59 8.39
CA GLN A 49 0.47 10.81 8.93
C GLN A 49 0.15 9.80 10.05
N ARG A 50 0.47 8.52 9.83
CA ARG A 50 0.27 7.48 10.83
C ARG A 50 1.12 7.72 12.09
N GLU A 51 2.36 8.17 11.94
CA GLU A 51 3.28 8.39 13.04
C GLU A 51 3.04 9.72 13.76
N GLY A 52 2.64 10.77 13.03
CA GLY A 52 2.25 12.06 13.59
C GLY A 52 0.91 12.05 14.31
N GLU A 53 -0.01 11.17 13.91
CA GLU A 53 -1.33 10.99 14.56
C GLU A 53 -1.30 9.95 15.70
N TRP A 54 -0.22 9.17 15.85
CA TRP A 54 -0.08 8.15 16.90
C TRP A 54 0.73 8.69 18.10
N PRO A 55 0.09 9.10 19.22
CA PRO A 55 0.81 9.56 20.41
C PRO A 55 1.55 8.43 21.17
N GLY A 56 1.55 7.19 20.68
CA GLY A 56 2.02 6.04 21.46
C GLY A 56 1.05 5.69 22.60
N PRO A 57 1.07 4.46 23.14
CA PRO A 57 0.59 4.28 24.50
C PRO A 57 1.49 5.12 25.42
N ALA A 58 0.92 6.04 26.19
CA ALA A 58 1.64 6.79 27.22
C ALA A 58 2.43 5.78 28.09
N ALA A 59 3.75 5.98 28.15
CA ALA A 59 4.68 5.20 28.96
C ALA A 59 4.41 5.40 30.45
#